data_AF-A0A8S9U2J5-F1
#
_entry.id   AF-A0A8S9U2J5-F1
#
_cell.length_a   1.000
_cell.length_b   1.000
_cell.length_c   1.000
_cell.angle_alpha   90.00
_cell.angle_beta   90.00
_cell.angle_gamma   90.00
#
_symmetry.space_group_name_H-M   'P 1'
#
loop_
_entity.id
_entity.type
_entity.pdbx_description
1 polymer ?
#
loop_
_entity_poly.entity_id
_entity_poly.type
_entity_poly.pdbx_seq_one_letter_code
_entity_poly.pdbx_strand_id
1 'polypeptide(L)'
;YSERASVAQSLQSKRTKISTKRTYQSKVNAMTAWLALHFPQTIDSIMKKMLIPLPKEAILGFFGHICSPAHMCDRDNVGEQDASSLPLSASCIWGYRSALVDVYRAQLIELDPLIDTELRRVLEGYDKVINDLKKRGLIKINEGKRQLKGSGFELLALKLMKLEPVKKGQAWSTVFFVLMRNLMSRADSIDTIMLQHIEWSEDCLIVEEQGHKGDQTGADKFGKHVYSNPYTPSQCPVLALAVLLFCCPERGKGGKQQLFLGSDSKDRFGRLLRHVIKSSSEEELCILGCIPEDIGTHSLRKGSSSYALGQVSGPTPVSVYLRMGQSLGKLKDRYIHFGEGADQLCGRMITGLPFDSECFGVLPPHFPPEMISKMTIDYRNEIMSGYSNYPRGLQSAFPFLIASLIHHEHYLRVTLSSSHPIFKARVFSANSLLDDQRGVTILAIGTSPVCGLKATGIPAHLAVAKQVKELRDEHFEANGVVPISLCDLDTRMSDLRSTMATEFRNLINDLQLGKSATTNNSIASEQQSEWRSWPWNDGKLDHAVPIGWEFPARANYLEQLAKETTALPAEVTRISDLQIPTADKVFDAAFSTRMSNLYATIPKRAEELSCGTLYNRLCTYRKKQQKRQHE
;
A
#
# COMPACT_ATOMS: atom_id res chain seq x y z
N TYR A 1 -51.69 -12.77 -15.45
CA TYR A 1 -50.72 -13.66 -16.16
C TYR A 1 -49.69 -12.86 -16.95
N SER A 2 -50.09 -11.86 -17.75
CA SER A 2 -49.17 -10.98 -18.51
C SER A 2 -48.13 -10.27 -17.65
N GLU A 3 -48.51 -9.78 -16.47
CA GLU A 3 -47.58 -9.11 -15.55
C GLU A 3 -46.50 -10.06 -15.01
N ARG A 4 -46.88 -11.28 -14.61
CA ARG A 4 -45.92 -12.31 -14.14
C ARG A 4 -44.95 -12.75 -15.24
N ALA A 5 -45.44 -12.86 -16.47
CA ALA A 5 -44.60 -13.16 -17.65
C ALA A 5 -43.62 -12.00 -17.94
N SER A 6 -44.09 -10.75 -17.86
CA SER A 6 -43.23 -9.57 -18.00
C SER A 6 -42.16 -9.49 -16.91
N VAL A 7 -42.49 -9.88 -15.67
CA VAL A 7 -41.51 -9.98 -14.57
C VAL A 7 -40.46 -11.05 -14.87
N ALA A 8 -40.88 -12.24 -15.33
CA ALA A 8 -39.95 -13.30 -15.70
C ALA A 8 -38.99 -12.87 -16.83
N GLN A 9 -39.51 -12.21 -17.87
CA GLN A 9 -38.68 -11.65 -18.96
C GLN A 9 -37.72 -10.57 -18.45
N SER A 10 -38.18 -9.70 -17.56
CA SER A 10 -37.34 -8.68 -16.92
C SER A 10 -36.18 -9.31 -16.15
N LEU A 11 -36.44 -10.36 -15.37
CA LEU A 11 -35.40 -11.10 -14.62
C LEU A 11 -34.42 -11.83 -15.54
N GLN A 12 -34.92 -12.51 -16.58
CA GLN A 12 -34.07 -13.13 -17.61
C GLN A 12 -33.15 -12.10 -18.27
N SER A 13 -33.66 -10.90 -18.53
CA SER A 13 -32.86 -9.82 -19.11
C SER A 13 -31.71 -9.39 -18.18
N LYS A 14 -31.79 -9.57 -16.87
CA LYS A 14 -30.72 -9.21 -15.92
C LYS A 14 -29.52 -10.18 -15.95
N ARG A 15 -29.62 -11.32 -16.64
CA ARG A 15 -28.51 -12.29 -16.81
C ARG A 15 -27.23 -11.64 -17.36
N THR A 16 -27.37 -10.71 -18.30
CA THR A 16 -26.25 -9.97 -18.89
C THR A 16 -26.23 -8.55 -18.31
N LYS A 17 -25.09 -8.13 -17.73
CA LYS A 17 -24.93 -6.77 -17.19
C LYS A 17 -25.17 -5.71 -18.28
N ILE A 18 -25.77 -4.57 -17.90
CA ILE A 18 -26.12 -3.47 -18.81
C ILE A 18 -24.90 -2.98 -19.61
N SER A 19 -23.73 -2.87 -18.99
CA SER A 19 -22.50 -2.46 -19.68
C SER A 19 -22.09 -3.47 -20.76
N THR A 20 -22.15 -4.77 -20.46
CA THR A 20 -21.88 -5.84 -21.43
C THR A 20 -22.89 -5.82 -22.58
N LYS A 21 -24.19 -5.61 -22.29
CA LYS A 21 -25.21 -5.45 -23.34
C LYS A 21 -24.89 -4.29 -24.27
N ARG A 22 -24.48 -3.13 -23.74
CA ARG A 22 -24.08 -1.99 -24.58
C ARG A 22 -22.89 -2.33 -25.49
N THR A 23 -21.87 -3.01 -24.95
CA THR A 23 -20.72 -3.46 -25.74
C THR A 23 -21.13 -4.46 -26.83
N TYR A 24 -21.98 -5.43 -26.50
CA TYR A 24 -22.49 -6.39 -27.49
C TYR A 24 -23.36 -5.70 -28.53
N GLN A 25 -24.22 -4.76 -28.14
CA GLN A 25 -25.07 -4.03 -29.07
C GLN A 25 -24.25 -3.29 -30.14
N SER A 26 -23.14 -2.65 -29.77
CA SER A 26 -22.25 -2.00 -30.74
C SER A 26 -21.70 -2.99 -31.77
N LYS A 27 -21.35 -4.21 -31.34
CA LYS A 27 -20.84 -5.27 -32.20
C LYS A 27 -21.93 -5.87 -33.08
N VAL A 28 -23.11 -6.08 -32.50
CA VAL A 28 -24.32 -6.53 -33.20
C VAL A 28 -24.71 -5.53 -34.27
N ASN A 29 -24.67 -4.22 -33.99
CA ASN A 29 -24.98 -3.19 -34.98
C ASN A 29 -24.03 -3.23 -36.17
N ALA A 30 -22.72 -3.37 -35.92
CA ALA A 30 -21.72 -3.49 -36.99
C ALA A 30 -21.95 -4.75 -37.85
N MET A 31 -22.24 -5.88 -37.21
CA MET A 31 -22.59 -7.13 -37.89
C MET A 31 -23.88 -7.02 -38.69
N THR A 32 -24.92 -6.42 -38.12
CA THR A 32 -26.22 -6.19 -38.76
C THR A 32 -26.07 -5.31 -39.99
N ALA A 33 -25.28 -4.22 -39.90
CA ALA A 33 -25.03 -3.33 -41.03
C ALA A 33 -24.30 -4.04 -42.18
N TRP A 34 -23.29 -4.86 -41.86
CA TRP A 34 -22.58 -5.65 -42.86
C TRP A 34 -23.48 -6.72 -43.51
N LEU A 35 -24.25 -7.44 -42.70
CA LEU A 35 -25.19 -8.45 -43.18
C LEU A 35 -26.30 -7.84 -44.04
N ALA A 36 -26.80 -6.65 -43.73
CA ALA A 36 -27.80 -5.98 -44.56
C ALA A 36 -27.29 -5.69 -45.99
N LEU A 37 -25.99 -5.49 -46.16
CA LEU A 37 -25.38 -5.23 -47.46
C LEU A 37 -25.06 -6.51 -48.24
N HIS A 38 -24.58 -7.54 -47.57
CA HIS A 38 -24.04 -8.75 -48.21
C HIS A 38 -24.99 -9.97 -48.18
N PHE A 39 -25.87 -10.02 -47.19
CA PHE A 39 -26.84 -11.09 -46.95
C PHE A 39 -28.20 -10.48 -46.52
N PRO A 40 -28.85 -9.64 -47.34
CA PRO A 40 -30.06 -8.90 -46.96
C PRO A 40 -31.21 -9.82 -46.49
N GLN A 41 -31.27 -11.06 -46.98
CA GLN A 41 -32.22 -12.10 -46.55
C GLN A 41 -32.09 -12.49 -45.07
N THR A 42 -30.98 -12.16 -44.42
CA THR A 42 -30.72 -12.44 -43.01
C THR A 42 -31.16 -11.30 -42.09
N ILE A 43 -31.77 -10.25 -42.63
CA ILE A 43 -32.19 -9.06 -41.89
C ILE A 43 -33.70 -8.86 -42.03
N ASP A 44 -34.37 -8.66 -40.89
CA ASP A 44 -35.76 -8.21 -40.86
C ASP A 44 -35.83 -6.78 -41.39
N SER A 45 -36.52 -6.58 -42.52
CA SER A 45 -36.62 -5.29 -43.20
C SER A 45 -37.34 -4.22 -42.39
N ILE A 46 -38.20 -4.61 -41.44
CA ILE A 46 -39.01 -3.71 -40.61
C ILE A 46 -38.27 -3.43 -39.30
N MET A 47 -37.85 -4.48 -38.59
CA MET A 47 -37.20 -4.37 -37.29
C MET A 47 -35.72 -4.03 -37.37
N LYS A 48 -35.09 -4.14 -38.55
CA LYS A 48 -33.65 -3.98 -38.78
C LYS A 48 -32.81 -4.85 -37.83
N LYS A 49 -33.26 -6.08 -37.59
CA LYS A 49 -32.62 -7.06 -36.70
C LYS A 49 -32.20 -8.29 -37.50
N MET A 50 -31.16 -8.97 -37.02
CA MET A 50 -30.74 -10.25 -37.58
C MET A 50 -31.83 -11.30 -37.38
N LEU A 51 -32.22 -11.95 -38.48
CA LEU A 51 -33.03 -13.15 -38.51
C LEU A 51 -32.11 -14.34 -38.22
N ILE A 52 -32.26 -14.94 -37.04
CA ILE A 52 -31.51 -16.14 -36.66
C ILE A 52 -32.39 -17.39 -36.86
N PRO A 53 -31.83 -18.55 -37.18
CA PRO A 53 -30.40 -18.83 -37.35
C PRO A 53 -29.81 -18.25 -38.64
N LEU A 54 -28.62 -17.66 -38.53
CA LEU A 54 -27.85 -17.19 -39.69
C LEU A 54 -27.21 -18.37 -40.44
N PRO A 55 -27.12 -18.29 -41.78
CA PRO A 55 -26.39 -19.28 -42.57
C PRO A 55 -24.89 -19.21 -42.26
N LYS A 56 -24.21 -20.36 -42.38
CA LYS A 56 -22.78 -20.52 -42.11
C LYS A 56 -21.94 -19.50 -42.90
N GLU A 57 -22.28 -19.30 -44.17
CA GLU A 57 -21.59 -18.41 -45.10
C GLU A 57 -21.67 -16.95 -44.65
N ALA A 58 -22.80 -16.53 -44.07
CA ALA A 58 -22.96 -15.18 -43.54
C ALA A 58 -22.11 -14.95 -42.29
N ILE A 59 -22.06 -15.95 -41.39
CA ILE A 59 -21.23 -15.89 -40.18
C ILE A 59 -19.75 -15.85 -40.57
N LEU A 60 -19.27 -16.83 -41.32
CA LEU A 60 -17.86 -16.91 -41.71
C LEU A 60 -17.45 -15.74 -42.62
N GLY A 61 -18.35 -15.29 -43.50
CA GLY A 61 -18.12 -14.11 -44.35
C GLY A 61 -17.89 -12.84 -43.53
N PHE A 62 -18.72 -12.59 -42.51
CA PHE A 62 -18.54 -11.45 -41.61
C PHE A 62 -17.22 -11.53 -40.84
N PHE A 63 -16.90 -12.70 -40.27
CA PHE A 63 -15.64 -12.88 -39.54
C PHE A 63 -14.42 -12.76 -40.45
N GLY A 64 -14.49 -13.27 -41.69
CA GLY A 64 -13.48 -13.06 -42.71
C GLY A 64 -13.28 -11.58 -43.03
N HIS A 65 -14.38 -10.82 -43.16
CA HIS A 65 -14.32 -9.37 -43.40
C HIS A 65 -13.60 -8.61 -42.27
N ILE A 66 -13.97 -8.84 -41.00
CA ILE A 66 -13.34 -8.12 -39.88
C ILE A 66 -11.90 -8.59 -39.57
N CYS A 67 -11.54 -9.80 -40.02
CA CYS A 67 -10.17 -10.32 -39.91
C CYS A 67 -9.28 -9.90 -41.09
N SER A 68 -9.87 -9.51 -42.23
CA SER A 68 -9.16 -9.15 -43.46
C SER A 68 -8.06 -8.11 -43.26
N PRO A 69 -8.23 -7.04 -42.47
CA PRO A 69 -7.17 -6.04 -42.30
C PRO A 69 -5.86 -6.62 -41.75
N ALA A 70 -5.94 -7.48 -40.72
CA ALA A 70 -4.75 -8.14 -40.18
C ALA A 70 -4.14 -9.13 -41.17
N HIS A 71 -4.98 -9.85 -41.93
CA HIS A 71 -4.52 -10.75 -42.97
C HIS A 71 -3.76 -10.00 -44.08
N MET A 72 -4.18 -8.78 -44.44
CA MET A 72 -3.47 -7.95 -45.41
C MET A 72 -2.15 -7.43 -44.87
N CYS A 73 -2.12 -6.94 -43.62
CA CYS A 73 -0.85 -6.60 -42.97
C CYS A 73 0.13 -7.78 -42.94
N ASP A 74 -0.38 -8.99 -42.69
CA ASP A 74 0.42 -10.20 -42.63
C ASP A 74 1.00 -10.58 -43.99
N ARG A 75 0.15 -10.63 -45.02
CA ARG A 75 0.51 -10.97 -46.40
C ARG A 75 1.46 -9.95 -47.02
N ASP A 76 1.16 -8.67 -46.87
CA ASP A 76 1.89 -7.58 -47.53
C ASP A 76 3.08 -7.08 -46.69
N ASN A 77 3.23 -7.60 -45.46
CA ASN A 77 4.27 -7.24 -44.50
C ASN A 77 4.32 -5.72 -44.20
N VAL A 78 3.14 -5.11 -44.07
CA VAL A 78 2.97 -3.67 -43.83
C VAL A 78 2.51 -3.39 -42.39
N GLY A 79 2.93 -2.24 -41.86
CA GLY A 79 2.57 -1.79 -40.53
C GLY A 79 1.12 -1.29 -40.44
N GLU A 80 0.61 -1.13 -39.22
CA GLU A 80 -0.75 -0.62 -38.97
C GLU A 80 -1.00 0.81 -39.50
N GLN A 81 0.06 1.60 -39.68
CA GLN A 81 -0.01 2.97 -40.17
C GLN A 81 -0.19 3.06 -41.70
N ASP A 82 0.31 2.04 -42.42
CA ASP A 82 0.27 1.97 -43.88
C ASP A 82 -0.91 1.12 -44.37
N ALA A 83 -1.67 0.52 -43.45
CA ALA A 83 -2.83 -0.29 -43.75
C ALA A 83 -4.06 0.57 -44.11
N SER A 84 -4.82 0.15 -45.13
CA SER A 84 -6.09 0.79 -45.52
C SER A 84 -7.15 0.75 -44.42
N SER A 85 -7.02 -0.18 -43.47
CA SER A 85 -7.84 -0.29 -42.27
C SER A 85 -7.05 -0.91 -41.13
N LEU A 86 -7.28 -0.42 -39.91
CA LEU A 86 -6.57 -0.86 -38.72
C LEU A 86 -6.98 -2.29 -38.31
N PRO A 87 -6.02 -3.21 -38.13
CA PRO A 87 -6.28 -4.53 -37.55
C PRO A 87 -6.96 -4.44 -36.18
N LEU A 88 -8.03 -5.21 -36.00
CA LEU A 88 -8.67 -5.32 -34.70
C LEU A 88 -7.86 -6.23 -33.77
N SER A 89 -7.90 -5.96 -32.46
CA SER A 89 -7.27 -6.86 -31.50
C SER A 89 -7.94 -8.23 -31.49
N ALA A 90 -7.17 -9.28 -31.18
CA ALA A 90 -7.66 -10.64 -30.99
C ALA A 90 -8.87 -10.68 -30.04
N SER A 91 -8.73 -10.01 -28.88
CA SER A 91 -9.78 -9.85 -27.88
C SER A 91 -11.06 -9.19 -28.42
N CYS A 92 -10.94 -8.25 -29.37
CA CYS A 92 -12.08 -7.57 -29.98
C CYS A 92 -12.87 -8.52 -30.89
N ILE A 93 -12.17 -9.34 -31.69
CA ILE A 93 -12.78 -10.35 -32.58
C ILE A 93 -13.51 -11.43 -31.77
N TRP A 94 -12.87 -11.98 -30.74
CA TRP A 94 -13.53 -12.89 -29.79
C TRP A 94 -14.77 -12.28 -29.14
N GLY A 95 -14.75 -10.96 -28.94
CA GLY A 95 -15.91 -10.19 -28.49
C GLY A 95 -17.07 -10.17 -29.49
N TYR A 96 -16.82 -10.17 -30.80
CA TYR A 96 -17.87 -10.29 -31.82
C TYR A 96 -18.54 -11.66 -31.76
N ARG A 97 -17.76 -12.74 -31.60
CA ARG A 97 -18.32 -14.09 -31.41
C ARG A 97 -19.18 -14.16 -30.16
N SER A 98 -18.71 -13.58 -29.05
CA SER A 98 -19.48 -13.54 -27.80
C SER A 98 -20.81 -12.78 -27.96
N ALA A 99 -20.81 -11.67 -28.70
CA ALA A 99 -22.01 -10.90 -29.00
C ALA A 99 -22.98 -11.68 -29.90
N LEU A 100 -22.48 -12.41 -30.90
CA LEU A 100 -23.30 -13.29 -31.75
C LEU A 100 -23.98 -14.39 -30.92
N VAL A 101 -23.22 -15.08 -30.07
CA VAL A 101 -23.75 -16.13 -29.19
C VAL A 101 -24.77 -15.55 -28.20
N ASP A 102 -24.59 -14.31 -27.72
CA ASP A 102 -25.57 -13.63 -26.87
C ASP A 102 -26.89 -13.36 -27.62
N VAL A 103 -26.84 -12.98 -28.90
CA VAL A 103 -28.06 -12.82 -29.75
C VAL A 103 -28.83 -14.13 -29.85
N TYR A 104 -28.15 -15.24 -30.11
CA TYR A 104 -28.78 -16.57 -30.17
C TYR A 104 -29.44 -16.94 -28.84
N ARG A 105 -28.68 -16.82 -27.75
CA ARG A 105 -29.16 -17.10 -26.39
C ARG A 105 -30.32 -16.22 -25.95
N ALA A 106 -30.37 -14.97 -26.41
CA ALA A 106 -31.47 -14.05 -26.11
C ALA A 106 -32.81 -14.51 -26.70
N GLN A 107 -32.79 -15.32 -27.76
CA GLN A 107 -33.97 -15.96 -28.34
C GLN A 107 -34.13 -17.43 -27.91
N LEU A 108 -33.36 -17.86 -26.90
CA LEU A 108 -33.35 -19.25 -26.39
C LEU A 108 -32.93 -20.30 -27.44
N ILE A 109 -32.12 -19.88 -28.41
CA ILE A 109 -31.54 -20.75 -29.45
C ILE A 109 -30.03 -20.89 -29.19
N GLU A 110 -29.45 -22.05 -29.49
CA GLU A 110 -28.01 -22.25 -29.46
C GLU A 110 -27.40 -22.05 -30.86
N LEU A 111 -26.19 -21.49 -30.91
CA LEU A 111 -25.44 -21.47 -32.17
C LEU A 111 -25.05 -22.90 -32.52
N ASP A 112 -25.26 -23.30 -33.77
CA ASP A 112 -24.90 -24.62 -34.27
C ASP A 112 -23.47 -25.00 -33.83
N PRO A 113 -23.27 -26.14 -33.15
CA PRO A 113 -21.96 -26.53 -32.63
C PRO A 113 -20.87 -26.66 -33.69
N LEU A 114 -21.21 -27.14 -34.90
CA LEU A 114 -20.25 -27.30 -36.00
C LEU A 114 -19.81 -25.94 -36.53
N ILE A 115 -20.77 -25.02 -36.71
CA ILE A 115 -20.46 -23.63 -37.10
C ILE A 115 -19.60 -22.95 -36.03
N ASP A 116 -19.92 -23.16 -34.74
CA ASP A 116 -19.14 -22.58 -33.64
C ASP A 116 -17.71 -23.14 -33.60
N THR A 117 -17.53 -24.44 -33.82
CA THR A 117 -16.20 -25.06 -33.92
C THR A 117 -15.39 -24.48 -35.07
N GLU A 118 -15.99 -24.35 -36.25
CA GLU A 118 -15.31 -23.78 -37.42
C GLU A 118 -14.95 -22.32 -37.22
N LEU A 119 -15.87 -21.53 -36.66
CA LEU A 119 -15.61 -20.14 -36.30
C LEU A 119 -14.44 -20.05 -35.31
N ARG A 120 -14.40 -20.88 -34.26
CA ARG A 120 -13.28 -20.89 -33.31
C ARG A 120 -11.93 -21.17 -33.98
N ARG A 121 -11.86 -22.09 -34.95
CA ARG A 121 -10.63 -22.33 -35.71
C ARG A 121 -10.15 -21.09 -36.45
N VAL A 122 -11.07 -20.32 -37.04
CA VAL A 122 -10.75 -19.02 -37.67
C VAL A 122 -10.19 -18.05 -36.65
N LEU A 123 -10.79 -17.96 -35.47
CA LEU A 123 -10.34 -17.07 -34.39
C LEU A 123 -8.97 -17.46 -33.82
N GLU A 124 -8.73 -18.76 -33.63
CA GLU A 124 -7.44 -19.28 -33.20
C GLU A 124 -6.35 -19.05 -34.25
N GLY A 125 -6.69 -19.14 -35.55
CA GLY A 125 -5.80 -18.74 -36.63
C GLY A 125 -5.48 -17.25 -36.60
N TYR A 126 -6.48 -16.41 -36.36
CA TYR A 126 -6.32 -14.97 -36.21
C TYR A 126 -5.41 -14.60 -35.02
N ASP A 127 -5.52 -15.30 -33.90
CA ASP A 127 -4.65 -15.10 -32.73
C ASP A 127 -3.17 -15.31 -33.10
N LYS A 128 -2.87 -16.29 -33.96
CA LYS A 128 -1.51 -16.55 -34.46
C LYS A 128 -1.03 -15.42 -35.39
N VAL A 129 -1.86 -14.98 -36.32
CA VAL A 129 -1.55 -13.86 -37.24
C VAL A 129 -1.23 -12.59 -36.45
N ILE A 130 -2.08 -12.24 -35.47
CA ILE A 130 -1.84 -11.09 -34.59
C ILE A 130 -0.52 -11.24 -33.81
N ASN A 131 -0.21 -12.43 -33.32
CA ASN A 131 1.06 -12.68 -32.63
C ASN A 131 2.27 -12.50 -33.57
N ASP A 132 2.19 -12.96 -34.81
CA ASP A 132 3.28 -12.84 -35.77
C ASP A 132 3.47 -11.39 -36.28
N LEU A 133 2.37 -10.62 -36.41
CA LEU A 133 2.44 -9.18 -36.63
C LEU A 133 3.13 -8.45 -35.46
N LYS A 134 2.83 -8.84 -34.21
CA LYS A 134 3.50 -8.29 -33.01
C LYS A 134 4.99 -8.63 -32.99
N LYS A 135 5.38 -9.87 -33.31
CA LYS A 135 6.80 -10.29 -33.38
C LYS A 135 7.60 -9.47 -34.39
N ARG A 136 6.99 -9.12 -35.53
CA ARG A 136 7.60 -8.27 -36.55
C ARG A 136 7.55 -6.78 -36.24
N GLY A 137 6.92 -6.37 -35.14
CA GLY A 137 6.76 -4.96 -34.77
C GLY A 137 5.83 -4.18 -35.69
N LEU A 138 4.97 -4.85 -36.47
CA LEU A 138 4.06 -4.22 -37.44
C LEU A 138 2.80 -3.64 -36.78
N ILE A 139 2.44 -4.17 -35.61
CA ILE A 139 1.31 -3.71 -34.81
C ILE A 139 1.71 -3.55 -33.36
N LYS A 140 0.88 -2.85 -32.58
CA LYS A 140 1.09 -2.68 -31.14
C LYS A 140 1.27 -4.01 -30.39
N ILE A 141 2.40 -4.14 -29.67
CA ILE A 141 2.79 -5.36 -28.94
C ILE A 141 1.79 -5.71 -27.82
N ASN A 142 1.40 -4.71 -27.01
CA ASN A 142 0.60 -4.92 -25.82
C ASN A 142 -0.86 -4.51 -26.02
N GLU A 143 -1.78 -5.40 -25.61
CA GLU A 143 -3.22 -5.11 -25.60
C GLU A 143 -3.71 -4.68 -24.22
N GLY A 144 -4.62 -3.71 -24.22
CA GLY A 144 -5.26 -3.20 -23.01
C GLY A 144 -4.34 -2.30 -22.17
N LYS A 145 -4.80 -1.99 -20.96
CA LYS A 145 -4.09 -1.08 -20.05
C LYS A 145 -2.90 -1.77 -19.39
N ARG A 146 -1.76 -1.09 -19.27
CA ARG A 146 -0.58 -1.58 -18.54
C ARG A 146 -0.77 -1.48 -17.04
N GLN A 147 0.03 -2.25 -16.29
CA GLN A 147 0.09 -2.12 -14.83
C GLN A 147 0.77 -0.80 -14.44
N LEU A 148 0.21 -0.11 -13.46
CA LEU A 148 0.82 1.12 -12.92
C LEU A 148 1.89 0.73 -11.89
N LYS A 149 3.13 1.17 -12.09
CA LYS A 149 4.23 0.96 -11.13
C LYS A 149 4.05 1.84 -9.89
N GLY A 150 4.75 1.52 -8.80
CA GLY A 150 4.69 2.28 -7.54
C GLY A 150 4.98 3.78 -7.71
N SER A 151 6.07 4.11 -8.41
CA SER A 151 6.45 5.50 -8.74
C SER A 151 5.36 6.23 -9.54
N GLY A 152 4.80 5.57 -10.56
CA GLY A 152 3.70 6.13 -11.34
C GLY A 152 2.41 6.32 -10.52
N PHE A 153 2.15 5.46 -9.55
CA PHE A 153 1.04 5.66 -8.62
C PHE A 153 1.27 6.85 -7.70
N GLU A 154 2.46 6.97 -7.11
CA GLU A 154 2.82 8.08 -6.23
C GLU A 154 2.67 9.43 -6.94
N LEU A 155 3.22 9.53 -8.15
CA LEU A 155 3.11 10.71 -9.01
C LEU A 155 1.64 11.08 -9.25
N LEU A 156 0.83 10.13 -9.74
CA LEU A 156 -0.57 10.39 -10.08
C LEU A 156 -1.42 10.66 -8.83
N ALA A 157 -1.15 10.00 -7.71
CA ALA A 157 -1.82 10.26 -6.44
C ALA A 157 -1.59 11.71 -5.98
N LEU A 158 -0.34 12.18 -6.04
CA LEU A 158 0.02 13.55 -5.69
C LEU A 158 -0.62 14.57 -6.65
N LYS A 159 -0.57 14.32 -7.96
CA LYS A 159 -1.19 15.22 -8.95
C LYS A 159 -2.70 15.32 -8.75
N LEU A 160 -3.38 14.18 -8.56
CA LEU A 160 -4.83 14.16 -8.31
C LEU A 160 -5.19 14.87 -6.99
N MET A 161 -4.36 14.71 -5.95
CA MET A 161 -4.55 15.38 -4.66
C MET A 161 -4.49 16.91 -4.78
N LYS A 162 -3.56 17.42 -5.60
CA LYS A 162 -3.35 18.86 -5.81
C LYS A 162 -4.41 19.53 -6.70
N LEU A 163 -5.29 18.77 -7.35
CA LEU A 163 -6.34 19.35 -8.18
C LEU A 163 -7.33 20.16 -7.35
N GLU A 164 -7.69 21.34 -7.83
CA GLU A 164 -8.73 22.15 -7.22
C GLU A 164 -10.12 21.51 -7.44
N PRO A 165 -10.88 21.20 -6.37
CA PRO A 165 -12.19 20.59 -6.54
C PRO A 165 -13.20 21.58 -7.11
N VAL A 166 -13.80 21.24 -8.25
CA VAL A 166 -14.93 22.00 -8.80
C VAL A 166 -16.17 21.78 -7.92
N LYS A 167 -16.84 22.87 -7.49
CA LYS A 167 -18.11 22.97 -6.69
C LYS A 167 -18.33 21.88 -5.61
N LYS A 168 -18.42 22.30 -4.33
CA LYS A 168 -18.80 21.48 -3.16
C LYS A 168 -18.00 20.18 -2.95
N GLY A 169 -16.71 20.09 -3.32
CA GLY A 169 -15.83 18.96 -2.95
C GLY A 169 -16.15 17.58 -3.55
N GLN A 170 -17.33 17.38 -4.15
CA GLN A 170 -17.78 16.12 -4.76
C GLN A 170 -16.92 15.66 -5.95
N ALA A 171 -16.08 16.56 -6.47
CA ALA A 171 -15.14 16.31 -7.55
C ALA A 171 -13.76 15.80 -7.08
N TRP A 172 -13.51 15.66 -5.77
CA TRP A 172 -12.18 15.26 -5.29
C TRP A 172 -11.91 13.77 -5.55
N SER A 173 -11.20 13.50 -6.65
CA SER A 173 -10.99 12.16 -7.22
C SER A 173 -9.95 11.32 -6.50
N THR A 174 -9.16 11.92 -5.59
CA THR A 174 -8.06 11.24 -4.89
C THR A 174 -8.54 10.01 -4.16
N VAL A 175 -9.65 10.11 -3.43
CA VAL A 175 -10.27 8.98 -2.73
C VAL A 175 -10.69 7.85 -3.67
N PHE A 176 -11.22 8.17 -4.86
CA PHE A 176 -11.54 7.16 -5.88
C PHE A 176 -10.28 6.43 -6.37
N PHE A 177 -9.21 7.20 -6.65
CA PHE A 177 -7.93 6.68 -7.12
C PHE A 177 -7.25 5.76 -6.10
N VAL A 178 -7.15 6.19 -4.84
CA VAL A 178 -6.48 5.42 -3.79
C VAL A 178 -7.31 4.22 -3.36
N LEU A 179 -8.65 4.33 -3.29
CA LEU A 179 -9.51 3.17 -2.98
C LEU A 179 -9.47 2.12 -4.09
N MET A 180 -9.39 2.52 -5.37
CA MET A 180 -9.21 1.58 -6.48
C MET A 180 -7.96 0.73 -6.32
N ARG A 181 -6.81 1.33 -5.94
CA ARG A 181 -5.57 0.60 -5.65
C ARG A 181 -5.76 -0.30 -4.43
N ASN A 182 -6.16 0.28 -3.30
CA ASN A 182 -6.26 -0.42 -2.02
C ASN A 182 -7.20 -1.62 -2.07
N LEU A 183 -8.39 -1.48 -2.65
CA LEU A 183 -9.36 -2.57 -2.77
C LEU A 183 -9.06 -3.52 -3.93
N MET A 184 -8.02 -3.27 -4.75
CA MET A 184 -7.73 -3.99 -6.00
C MET A 184 -8.95 -4.16 -6.93
N SER A 185 -9.82 -3.17 -6.91
CA SER A 185 -11.20 -3.31 -7.41
C SER A 185 -11.39 -2.65 -8.76
N ARG A 186 -12.50 -2.99 -9.42
CA ARG A 186 -12.87 -2.34 -10.68
C ARG A 186 -13.52 -1.00 -10.38
N ALA A 187 -13.41 -0.06 -11.31
CA ALA A 187 -14.03 1.25 -11.15
C ALA A 187 -15.56 1.15 -10.95
N ASP A 188 -16.22 0.19 -11.59
CA ASP A 188 -17.65 -0.07 -11.37
C ASP A 188 -17.97 -0.45 -9.91
N SER A 189 -17.09 -1.21 -9.25
CA SER A 189 -17.33 -1.60 -7.85
C SER A 189 -17.11 -0.41 -6.91
N ILE A 190 -16.07 0.40 -7.16
CA ILE A 190 -15.81 1.62 -6.37
C ILE A 190 -16.96 2.62 -6.47
N ASP A 191 -17.51 2.80 -7.67
CA ASP A 191 -18.65 3.71 -7.93
C ASP A 191 -19.91 3.35 -7.14
N THR A 192 -20.05 2.06 -6.77
CA THR A 192 -21.21 1.53 -6.03
C THR A 192 -21.01 1.43 -4.52
N ILE A 193 -19.87 1.90 -3.99
CA ILE A 193 -19.63 1.86 -2.55
C ILE A 193 -20.63 2.79 -1.85
N MET A 194 -21.33 2.21 -0.88
CA MET A 194 -22.21 2.91 0.03
C MET A 194 -21.51 3.03 1.39
N LEU A 195 -21.85 4.05 2.18
CA LEU A 195 -21.29 4.24 3.51
C LEU A 195 -21.63 3.09 4.46
N GLN A 196 -22.71 2.33 4.20
CA GLN A 196 -23.06 1.12 4.94
C GLN A 196 -22.08 -0.04 4.71
N HIS A 197 -21.30 0.01 3.63
CA HIS A 197 -20.31 -1.02 3.31
C HIS A 197 -18.98 -0.79 4.04
N ILE A 198 -18.89 0.29 4.81
CA ILE A 198 -17.66 0.76 5.42
C ILE A 198 -17.80 0.62 6.93
N GLU A 199 -16.81 -0.02 7.53
CA GLU A 199 -16.67 -0.11 8.97
C GLU A 199 -15.22 0.07 9.41
N TRP A 200 -15.01 0.21 10.70
CA TRP A 200 -13.70 0.21 11.33
C TRP A 200 -13.58 -0.97 12.26
N SER A 201 -12.49 -1.72 12.14
CA SER A 201 -12.16 -2.82 13.04
C SER A 201 -10.67 -2.79 13.36
N GLU A 202 -10.34 -3.03 14.63
CA GLU A 202 -8.97 -2.97 15.14
C GLU A 202 -8.27 -1.66 14.71
N ASP A 203 -7.27 -1.75 13.84
CA ASP A 203 -6.43 -0.65 13.39
C ASP A 203 -6.63 -0.25 11.92
N CYS A 204 -7.76 -0.64 11.30
CA CYS A 204 -7.98 -0.36 9.88
C CYS A 204 -9.45 -0.16 9.49
N LEU A 205 -9.63 0.36 8.27
CA LEU A 205 -10.90 0.46 7.59
C LEU A 205 -11.21 -0.87 6.89
N ILE A 206 -12.45 -1.34 7.00
CA ILE A 206 -12.94 -2.50 6.26
C ILE A 206 -13.99 -2.02 5.25
N VAL A 207 -13.85 -2.44 3.99
CA VAL A 207 -14.82 -2.15 2.94
C VAL A 207 -15.33 -3.45 2.32
N GLU A 208 -16.62 -3.73 2.48
CA GLU A 208 -17.29 -4.91 1.91
C GLU A 208 -18.00 -4.55 0.59
N GLU A 209 -17.46 -5.01 -0.54
CA GLU A 209 -18.13 -4.87 -1.83
C GLU A 209 -19.34 -5.82 -1.93
N GLN A 210 -20.51 -5.30 -2.30
CA GLN A 210 -21.74 -6.09 -2.49
C GLN A 210 -21.76 -6.79 -3.86
N GLY A 211 -20.77 -7.66 -4.07
CA GLY A 211 -20.55 -8.40 -5.31
C GLY A 211 -19.57 -7.73 -6.27
N HIS A 212 -19.06 -8.52 -7.21
CA HIS A 212 -18.13 -8.10 -8.24
C HIS A 212 -18.42 -8.80 -9.57
N LYS A 213 -17.52 -8.70 -10.55
CA LYS A 213 -17.72 -9.37 -11.86
C LYS A 213 -17.70 -10.90 -11.75
N GLY A 214 -16.92 -11.43 -10.79
CA GLY A 214 -16.73 -12.86 -10.56
C GLY A 214 -17.86 -13.47 -9.73
N ASP A 215 -18.40 -12.73 -8.77
CA ASP A 215 -19.60 -13.06 -8.02
C ASP A 215 -20.61 -11.92 -8.15
N GLN A 216 -21.54 -12.05 -9.10
CA GLN A 216 -22.59 -11.04 -9.32
C GLN A 216 -23.73 -11.15 -8.32
N THR A 217 -23.79 -12.23 -7.54
CA THR A 217 -24.83 -12.47 -6.54
C THR A 217 -24.46 -11.88 -5.18
N GLY A 218 -23.17 -11.68 -4.92
CA GLY A 218 -22.66 -11.22 -3.62
C GLY A 218 -22.77 -12.30 -2.55
N ALA A 219 -22.83 -13.57 -2.94
CA ALA A 219 -22.90 -14.71 -2.02
C ALA A 219 -21.58 -14.91 -1.27
N ASP A 220 -20.44 -14.63 -1.92
CA ASP A 220 -19.09 -14.86 -1.40
C ASP A 220 -18.39 -13.55 -1.02
N LYS A 221 -19.18 -12.56 -0.55
CA LYS A 221 -18.66 -11.24 -0.18
C LYS A 221 -17.90 -11.28 1.15
N PHE A 222 -16.90 -10.43 1.26
CA PHE A 222 -16.11 -10.24 2.47
C PHE A 222 -15.55 -8.81 2.52
N GLY A 223 -15.22 -8.37 3.74
CA GLY A 223 -14.59 -7.09 4.01
C GLY A 223 -13.11 -7.08 3.62
N LYS A 224 -12.68 -6.07 2.85
CA LYS A 224 -11.26 -5.85 2.51
C LYS A 224 -10.66 -4.84 3.46
N HIS A 225 -9.51 -5.18 4.05
CA HIS A 225 -8.80 -4.33 5.01
C HIS A 225 -8.01 -3.22 4.29
N VAL A 226 -8.15 -1.98 4.72
CA VAL A 226 -7.60 -0.76 4.14
C VAL A 226 -6.94 0.04 5.26
N TYR A 227 -5.64 0.31 5.14
CA TYR A 227 -4.85 0.89 6.21
C TYR A 227 -4.56 2.37 5.99
N SER A 228 -4.15 3.06 7.05
CA SER A 228 -3.60 4.41 6.93
C SER A 228 -2.17 4.37 6.42
N ASN A 229 -1.77 5.38 5.65
CA ASN A 229 -0.37 5.65 5.31
C ASN A 229 0.05 7.01 5.86
N PRO A 230 0.49 7.08 7.13
CA PRO A 230 0.92 8.33 7.73
C PRO A 230 2.23 8.88 7.13
N TYR A 231 3.05 8.02 6.51
CA TYR A 231 4.31 8.43 5.89
C TYR A 231 4.13 9.07 4.52
N THR A 232 3.08 8.70 3.79
CA THR A 232 2.80 9.23 2.46
C THR A 232 1.34 9.66 2.33
N PRO A 233 1.00 10.88 2.78
CA PRO A 233 -0.39 11.33 2.87
C PRO A 233 -1.16 11.32 1.54
N SER A 234 -0.48 11.57 0.41
CA SER A 234 -1.09 11.52 -0.93
C SER A 234 -1.64 10.15 -1.32
N GLN A 235 -1.10 9.08 -0.72
CA GLN A 235 -1.49 7.70 -0.98
C GLN A 235 -2.43 7.13 0.10
N CYS A 236 -2.63 7.87 1.20
CA CYS A 236 -3.36 7.40 2.37
C CYS A 236 -4.88 7.34 2.10
N PRO A 237 -5.50 6.15 2.06
CA PRO A 237 -6.93 6.03 1.81
C PRO A 237 -7.79 6.54 2.98
N VAL A 238 -7.28 6.44 4.22
CA VAL A 238 -7.98 6.94 5.42
C VAL A 238 -8.06 8.47 5.40
N LEU A 239 -6.93 9.14 5.13
CA LEU A 239 -6.89 10.59 4.96
C LEU A 239 -7.77 11.04 3.79
N ALA A 240 -7.69 10.34 2.65
CA ALA A 240 -8.50 10.68 1.49
C ALA A 240 -10.01 10.50 1.76
N LEU A 241 -10.39 9.46 2.50
CA LEU A 241 -11.77 9.29 2.93
C LEU A 241 -12.20 10.43 3.86
N ALA A 242 -11.36 10.79 4.83
CA ALA A 242 -11.64 11.89 5.76
C ALA A 242 -11.85 13.21 5.01
N VAL A 243 -10.92 13.61 4.14
CA VAL A 243 -11.05 14.85 3.36
C VAL A 243 -12.35 14.86 2.55
N LEU A 244 -12.72 13.76 1.88
CA LEU A 244 -13.98 13.68 1.14
C LEU A 244 -15.21 13.90 2.04
N LEU A 245 -15.30 13.16 3.15
CA LEU A 245 -16.47 13.17 4.02
C LEU A 245 -16.67 14.54 4.68
N PHE A 246 -15.59 15.16 5.17
CA PHE A 246 -15.66 16.47 5.83
C PHE A 246 -15.86 17.63 4.84
N CYS A 247 -15.46 17.48 3.56
CA CYS A 247 -15.82 18.43 2.50
C CYS A 247 -17.29 18.34 2.10
N CYS A 248 -17.91 17.17 2.23
CA CYS A 248 -19.29 16.88 1.82
C CYS A 248 -20.08 16.26 2.98
N PRO A 249 -20.31 16.97 4.10
CA PRO A 249 -20.82 16.36 5.33
C PRO A 249 -22.32 16.03 5.28
N GLU A 250 -23.11 16.75 4.47
CA GLU A 250 -24.58 16.68 4.47
C GLU A 250 -25.11 15.27 4.19
N ARG A 251 -25.80 14.67 5.17
CA ARG A 251 -26.55 13.42 5.02
C ARG A 251 -27.97 13.62 5.50
N GLY A 252 -28.92 13.56 4.56
CA GLY A 252 -30.35 13.61 4.88
C GLY A 252 -30.81 12.33 5.58
N LYS A 253 -31.75 12.45 6.52
CA LYS A 253 -32.40 11.29 7.15
C LYS A 253 -33.11 10.46 6.08
N GLY A 254 -32.80 9.16 6.00
CA GLY A 254 -33.32 8.29 4.94
C GLY A 254 -32.78 8.58 3.53
N GLY A 255 -31.81 9.48 3.39
CA GLY A 255 -31.17 9.78 2.12
C GLY A 255 -30.27 8.64 1.62
N LYS A 256 -29.93 8.67 0.33
CA LYS A 256 -28.94 7.74 -0.24
C LYS A 256 -27.58 7.96 0.43
N GLN A 257 -27.03 6.89 0.97
CA GLN A 257 -25.74 6.89 1.67
C GLN A 257 -24.60 6.52 0.70
N GLN A 258 -24.59 7.08 -0.50
CA GLN A 258 -23.52 6.82 -1.47
C GLN A 258 -22.23 7.46 -0.97
N LEU A 259 -21.09 6.77 -1.10
CA LEU A 259 -19.79 7.38 -0.81
C LEU A 259 -19.50 8.54 -1.76
N PHE A 260 -19.75 8.32 -3.05
CA PHE A 260 -19.62 9.34 -4.09
C PHE A 260 -20.99 9.92 -4.42
N LEU A 261 -21.23 11.16 -3.99
CA LEU A 261 -22.48 11.86 -4.25
C LEU A 261 -22.68 12.14 -5.76
N GLY A 262 -23.94 12.02 -6.20
CA GLY A 262 -24.35 12.25 -7.58
C GLY A 262 -24.34 10.99 -8.45
N SER A 263 -24.43 11.21 -9.76
CA SER A 263 -24.26 10.19 -10.79
C SER A 263 -22.94 10.40 -11.53
N ASP A 264 -22.50 9.41 -12.32
CA ASP A 264 -21.35 9.52 -13.23
C ASP A 264 -19.96 9.56 -12.55
N SER A 265 -19.82 9.15 -11.28
CA SER A 265 -18.53 9.29 -10.56
C SER A 265 -17.41 8.48 -11.22
N LYS A 266 -17.70 7.27 -11.68
CA LYS A 266 -16.79 6.44 -12.49
C LYS A 266 -16.28 7.14 -13.75
N ASP A 267 -17.18 7.63 -14.59
CA ASP A 267 -16.79 8.19 -15.88
C ASP A 267 -16.17 9.58 -15.71
N ARG A 268 -16.63 10.37 -14.72
CA ARG A 268 -15.99 11.60 -14.25
C ARG A 268 -14.54 11.35 -13.85
N PHE A 269 -14.30 10.37 -12.98
CA PHE A 269 -12.94 9.97 -12.61
C PHE A 269 -12.12 9.51 -13.83
N GLY A 270 -12.71 8.70 -14.71
CA GLY A 270 -12.02 8.25 -15.92
C GLY A 270 -11.66 9.36 -16.90
N ARG A 271 -12.45 10.43 -17.00
CA ARG A 271 -12.12 11.64 -17.78
C ARG A 271 -11.02 12.46 -17.10
N LEU A 272 -11.11 12.63 -15.79
CA LEU A 272 -10.13 13.39 -15.02
C LEU A 272 -8.74 12.72 -15.02
N LEU A 273 -8.69 11.40 -14.82
CA LEU A 273 -7.44 10.65 -14.91
C LEU A 273 -6.78 10.81 -16.29
N ARG A 274 -7.57 10.73 -17.37
CA ARG A 274 -7.08 10.98 -18.73
C ARG A 274 -6.55 12.40 -18.91
N HIS A 275 -7.22 13.39 -18.34
CA HIS A 275 -6.78 14.78 -18.38
C HIS A 275 -5.44 14.96 -17.66
N VAL A 276 -5.30 14.45 -16.44
CA VAL A 276 -4.05 14.53 -15.65
C VAL A 276 -2.88 13.88 -16.36
N ILE A 277 -3.09 12.72 -16.99
CA ILE A 277 -2.03 12.02 -17.74
C ILE A 277 -1.64 12.82 -18.99
N LYS A 278 -2.61 13.40 -19.70
CA LYS A 278 -2.35 14.23 -20.88
C LYS A 278 -1.64 15.54 -20.55
N SER A 279 -1.83 16.06 -19.34
CA SER A 279 -1.15 17.27 -18.86
C SER A 279 0.16 16.97 -18.12
N SER A 280 0.71 15.77 -18.25
CA SER A 280 2.01 15.43 -17.66
C SER A 280 3.15 15.83 -18.59
N SER A 281 4.28 16.25 -18.00
CA SER A 281 5.52 16.54 -18.73
C SER A 281 6.16 15.27 -19.28
N GLU A 282 7.12 15.41 -20.20
CA GLU A 282 7.83 14.26 -20.75
C GLU A 282 8.59 13.47 -19.67
N GLU A 283 9.17 14.15 -18.69
CA GLU A 283 9.86 13.52 -17.54
C GLU A 283 8.88 12.71 -16.68
N GLU A 284 7.68 13.25 -16.45
CA GLU A 284 6.62 12.55 -15.72
C GLU A 284 6.12 11.33 -16.50
N LEU A 285 6.02 11.42 -17.84
CA LEU A 285 5.68 10.29 -18.69
C LEU A 285 6.77 9.20 -18.65
N CYS A 286 8.04 9.59 -18.55
CA CYS A 286 9.14 8.65 -18.31
C CYS A 286 8.97 7.88 -16.98
N ILE A 287 8.51 8.55 -15.92
CA ILE A 287 8.20 7.89 -14.64
C ILE A 287 7.06 6.86 -14.80
N LEU A 288 6.04 7.18 -15.61
CA LEU A 288 4.94 6.24 -15.91
C LEU A 288 5.43 5.03 -16.72
N GLY A 289 6.53 5.16 -17.47
CA GLY A 289 7.19 4.07 -18.19
C GLY A 289 6.36 3.47 -19.33
N CYS A 290 5.36 4.20 -19.83
CA CYS A 290 4.55 3.83 -20.97
C CYS A 290 3.79 5.03 -21.55
N ILE A 291 3.23 4.85 -22.76
CA ILE A 291 2.44 5.88 -23.42
C ILE A 291 1.16 6.20 -22.62
N PRO A 292 0.68 7.46 -22.65
CA PRO A 292 -0.55 7.88 -21.95
C PRO A 292 -1.76 6.97 -22.16
N GLU A 293 -1.94 6.46 -23.38
CA GLU A 293 -3.05 5.62 -23.80
C GLU A 293 -3.02 4.23 -23.14
N ASP A 294 -1.88 3.80 -22.62
CA ASP A 294 -1.73 2.52 -21.91
C ASP A 294 -2.13 2.62 -20.44
N ILE A 295 -2.28 3.83 -19.90
CA ILE A 295 -2.75 4.04 -18.52
C ILE A 295 -4.26 4.26 -18.51
N GLY A 296 -4.91 3.74 -17.47
CA GLY A 296 -6.33 3.93 -17.21
C GLY A 296 -6.75 3.34 -15.87
N THR A 297 -8.05 3.30 -15.62
CA THR A 297 -8.59 2.80 -14.34
C THR A 297 -8.17 1.36 -14.02
N HIS A 298 -8.05 0.51 -15.04
CA HIS A 298 -7.56 -0.87 -14.88
C HIS A 298 -6.07 -0.97 -14.51
N SER A 299 -5.26 0.06 -14.78
CA SER A 299 -3.84 0.07 -14.46
C SER A 299 -3.57 0.00 -12.97
N LEU A 300 -4.45 0.61 -12.16
CA LEU A 300 -4.39 0.59 -10.69
C LEU A 300 -4.51 -0.83 -10.15
N ARG A 301 -5.56 -1.54 -10.57
CA ARG A 301 -5.82 -2.92 -10.16
C ARG A 301 -4.72 -3.89 -10.61
N LYS A 302 -4.22 -3.73 -11.84
CA LYS A 302 -3.10 -4.53 -12.34
C LYS A 302 -1.81 -4.23 -11.57
N GLY A 303 -1.54 -2.94 -11.33
CA GLY A 303 -0.39 -2.46 -10.59
C GLY A 303 -0.36 -2.99 -9.15
N SER A 304 -1.48 -2.86 -8.43
CA SER A 304 -1.60 -3.36 -7.06
C SER A 304 -1.37 -4.87 -6.99
N SER A 305 -2.00 -5.67 -7.87
CA SER A 305 -1.83 -7.12 -7.83
C SER A 305 -0.41 -7.54 -8.15
N SER A 306 0.19 -6.96 -9.20
CA SER A 306 1.56 -7.29 -9.58
C SER A 306 2.57 -6.87 -8.51
N TYR A 307 2.34 -5.72 -7.85
CA TYR A 307 3.19 -5.26 -6.75
C TYR A 307 3.15 -6.24 -5.56
N ALA A 308 1.96 -6.65 -5.11
CA ALA A 308 1.83 -7.60 -4.00
C ALA A 308 2.41 -8.98 -4.33
N LEU A 309 2.13 -9.51 -5.53
CA LEU A 309 2.64 -10.81 -5.97
C LEU A 309 4.16 -10.80 -6.23
N GLY A 310 4.74 -9.62 -6.44
CA GLY A 310 6.17 -9.45 -6.64
C GLY A 310 6.99 -9.35 -5.35
N GLN A 311 6.35 -9.28 -4.17
CA GLN A 311 7.07 -9.18 -2.90
C GLN A 311 7.51 -10.56 -2.40
N VAL A 312 8.80 -10.69 -2.10
CA VAL A 312 9.34 -11.85 -1.37
C VAL A 312 8.73 -11.87 0.03
N SER A 313 8.20 -13.01 0.46
CA SER A 313 7.46 -13.14 1.74
C SER A 313 6.15 -12.32 1.82
N GLY A 314 5.62 -11.86 0.69
CA GLY A 314 4.36 -11.15 0.61
C GLY A 314 3.12 -12.04 0.77
N PRO A 315 1.91 -11.50 0.52
CA PRO A 315 0.67 -12.27 0.57
C PRO A 315 0.65 -13.39 -0.48
N THR A 316 -0.01 -14.49 -0.15
CA THR A 316 -0.12 -15.63 -1.08
C THR A 316 -0.84 -15.24 -2.37
N PRO A 317 -0.56 -15.91 -3.51
CA PRO A 317 -1.29 -15.67 -4.74
C PRO A 317 -2.81 -15.85 -4.59
N VAL A 318 -3.24 -16.81 -3.78
CA VAL A 318 -4.64 -17.07 -3.46
C VAL A 318 -5.29 -15.86 -2.81
N SER A 319 -4.70 -15.28 -1.75
CA SER A 319 -5.30 -14.14 -1.07
C SER A 319 -5.38 -12.91 -1.97
N VAL A 320 -4.38 -12.68 -2.83
CA VAL A 320 -4.42 -11.61 -3.84
C VAL A 320 -5.54 -11.84 -4.86
N TYR A 321 -5.69 -13.07 -5.38
CA TYR A 321 -6.76 -13.40 -6.34
C TYR A 321 -8.15 -13.25 -5.73
N LEU A 322 -8.34 -13.71 -4.50
CA LEU A 322 -9.57 -13.51 -3.74
C LEU A 322 -9.83 -12.01 -3.53
N ARG A 323 -8.88 -11.22 -3.04
CA ARG A 323 -9.02 -9.76 -2.89
C ARG A 323 -9.37 -9.06 -4.20
N MET A 324 -8.85 -9.53 -5.33
CA MET A 324 -9.23 -9.05 -6.66
C MET A 324 -10.64 -9.48 -7.09
N GLY A 325 -11.29 -10.41 -6.39
CA GLY A 325 -12.55 -11.01 -6.81
C GLY A 325 -12.42 -11.81 -8.10
N GLN A 326 -11.34 -12.60 -8.19
CA GLN A 326 -11.13 -13.60 -9.25
C GLN A 326 -11.56 -14.99 -8.75
N SER A 327 -12.14 -15.79 -9.64
CA SER A 327 -12.40 -17.21 -9.36
C SER A 327 -11.08 -17.98 -9.34
N LEU A 328 -10.93 -18.87 -8.37
CA LEU A 328 -9.83 -19.84 -8.27
C LEU A 328 -10.12 -21.11 -9.10
N GLY A 329 -11.32 -21.20 -9.68
CA GLY A 329 -11.82 -22.30 -10.50
C GLY A 329 -12.76 -23.22 -9.72
N LYS A 330 -13.54 -24.03 -10.46
CA LYS A 330 -14.67 -24.82 -9.92
C LYS A 330 -14.38 -25.69 -8.69
N LEU A 331 -13.17 -26.26 -8.61
CA LEU A 331 -12.79 -27.10 -7.47
C LEU A 331 -12.30 -26.26 -6.29
N LYS A 332 -11.38 -25.32 -6.56
CA LYS A 332 -10.71 -24.53 -5.52
C LYS A 332 -11.67 -23.57 -4.81
N ASP A 333 -12.62 -22.97 -5.53
CA ASP A 333 -13.63 -22.07 -4.96
C ASP A 333 -14.51 -22.75 -3.89
N ARG A 334 -14.58 -24.09 -3.86
CA ARG A 334 -15.37 -24.84 -2.85
C ARG A 334 -14.64 -25.09 -1.53
N TYR A 335 -13.32 -24.95 -1.48
CA TYR A 335 -12.51 -25.33 -0.33
C TYR A 335 -11.61 -24.21 0.18
N ILE A 336 -11.33 -23.20 -0.66
CA ILE A 336 -10.43 -22.11 -0.32
C ILE A 336 -11.24 -20.84 -0.13
N HIS A 337 -11.29 -20.40 1.12
CA HIS A 337 -12.06 -19.23 1.53
C HIS A 337 -11.15 -18.05 1.87
N PHE A 338 -11.78 -16.88 2.02
CA PHE A 338 -11.12 -15.67 2.48
C PHE A 338 -10.41 -15.89 3.82
N GLY A 339 -9.14 -15.49 3.89
CA GLY A 339 -8.34 -15.52 5.11
C GLY A 339 -8.00 -14.10 5.56
N GLU A 340 -8.54 -13.70 6.71
CA GLU A 340 -8.45 -12.33 7.23
C GLU A 340 -7.01 -11.84 7.37
N GLY A 341 -6.14 -12.59 8.08
CA GLY A 341 -4.75 -12.19 8.29
C GLY A 341 -3.94 -12.02 7.01
N ALA A 342 -4.22 -12.82 5.98
CA ALA A 342 -3.55 -12.70 4.68
C ALA A 342 -4.04 -11.47 3.90
N ASP A 343 -5.30 -11.08 4.07
CA ASP A 343 -5.86 -9.85 3.50
C ASP A 343 -5.37 -8.60 4.24
N GLN A 344 -5.23 -8.67 5.57
CA GLN A 344 -4.62 -7.62 6.40
C GLN A 344 -3.18 -7.31 5.93
N LEU A 345 -2.34 -8.34 5.77
CA LEU A 345 -0.99 -8.20 5.20
C LEU A 345 -1.03 -7.54 3.81
N CYS A 346 -1.93 -8.01 2.94
CA CYS A 346 -2.10 -7.46 1.60
C CYS A 346 -2.54 -5.98 1.65
N GLY A 347 -3.48 -5.63 2.53
CA GLY A 347 -3.98 -4.27 2.71
C GLY A 347 -2.88 -3.28 3.08
N ARG A 348 -2.04 -3.61 4.06
CA ARG A 348 -0.89 -2.78 4.46
C ARG A 348 0.10 -2.56 3.31
N MET A 349 0.43 -3.64 2.62
CA MET A 349 1.36 -3.62 1.50
C MET A 349 0.85 -2.73 0.36
N ILE A 350 -0.41 -2.88 -0.04
CA ILE A 350 -0.98 -2.09 -1.15
C ILE A 350 -1.21 -0.62 -0.79
N THR A 351 -1.45 -0.34 0.49
CA THR A 351 -1.49 1.03 1.05
C THR A 351 -0.14 1.74 0.89
N GLY A 352 0.94 0.99 0.65
CA GLY A 352 2.28 1.52 0.43
C GLY A 352 3.08 1.70 1.73
N LEU A 353 2.77 0.92 2.77
CA LEU A 353 3.60 0.87 3.98
C LEU A 353 4.93 0.15 3.68
N PRO A 354 6.04 0.55 4.31
CA PRO A 354 7.38 0.07 3.99
C PRO A 354 7.57 -1.40 4.39
N PHE A 355 7.47 -2.32 3.42
CA PHE A 355 7.52 -3.78 3.60
C PHE A 355 8.94 -4.36 3.76
N ASP A 356 9.82 -3.56 4.32
CA ASP A 356 11.23 -3.86 4.58
C ASP A 356 11.65 -3.31 5.95
N SER A 357 10.71 -2.74 6.69
CA SER A 357 10.94 -2.03 7.94
C SER A 357 9.84 -2.32 8.96
N GLU A 358 10.15 -2.18 10.24
CA GLU A 358 9.16 -2.24 11.31
C GLU A 358 8.04 -1.19 11.15
N CYS A 359 8.32 -0.09 10.44
CA CYS A 359 7.35 0.94 10.08
C CYS A 359 6.18 0.37 9.27
N PHE A 360 6.28 -0.85 8.72
CA PHE A 360 5.15 -1.59 8.17
C PHE A 360 4.01 -1.75 9.17
N GLY A 361 4.35 -1.91 10.46
CA GLY A 361 3.41 -2.06 11.56
C GLY A 361 2.93 -0.75 12.17
N VAL A 362 3.07 0.37 11.48
CA VAL A 362 2.53 1.65 11.94
C VAL A 362 1.01 1.54 12.12
N LEU A 363 0.53 2.11 13.21
CA LEU A 363 -0.88 2.28 13.51
C LEU A 363 -1.42 3.55 12.81
N PRO A 364 -2.72 3.62 12.52
CA PRO A 364 -3.32 4.87 12.07
C PRO A 364 -3.11 5.96 13.14
N PRO A 365 -2.98 7.24 12.73
CA PRO A 365 -3.04 8.34 13.67
C PRO A 365 -4.30 8.20 14.54
N HIS A 366 -4.12 8.27 15.85
CA HIS A 366 -5.20 8.09 16.82
C HIS A 366 -5.01 8.98 18.03
N PHE A 367 -6.05 9.11 18.85
CA PHE A 367 -6.03 9.89 20.07
C PHE A 367 -5.90 9.01 21.31
N PRO A 368 -5.33 9.53 22.41
CA PRO A 368 -5.33 8.85 23.70
C PRO A 368 -6.76 8.72 24.27
N PRO A 369 -7.03 7.74 25.16
CA PRO A 369 -8.36 7.50 25.72
C PRO A 369 -8.99 8.74 26.37
N GLU A 370 -8.19 9.58 27.03
CA GLU A 370 -8.63 10.82 27.69
C GLU A 370 -9.15 11.86 26.68
N MET A 371 -8.61 11.85 25.45
CA MET A 371 -9.11 12.72 24.38
C MET A 371 -10.35 12.11 23.72
N ILE A 372 -10.36 10.79 23.50
CA ILE A 372 -11.52 10.08 22.96
C ILE A 372 -12.76 10.28 23.84
N SER A 373 -12.61 10.28 25.17
CA SER A 373 -13.72 10.50 26.10
C SER A 373 -14.34 11.90 25.99
N LYS A 374 -13.56 12.90 25.59
CA LYS A 374 -14.03 14.27 25.32
C LYS A 374 -14.74 14.40 23.97
N MET A 375 -14.53 13.47 23.02
CA MET A 375 -15.17 13.47 21.69
C MET A 375 -16.60 12.91 21.76
N THR A 376 -17.47 13.60 22.51
CA THR A 376 -18.88 13.24 22.72
C THR A 376 -19.70 13.28 21.41
N ILE A 377 -20.93 12.78 21.47
CA ILE A 377 -21.86 12.84 20.33
C ILE A 377 -22.13 14.28 19.91
N ASP A 378 -22.22 15.22 20.86
CA ASP A 378 -22.45 16.64 20.59
C ASP A 378 -21.27 17.26 19.84
N TYR A 379 -20.04 17.00 20.31
CA TYR A 379 -18.81 17.38 19.60
C TYR A 379 -18.80 16.83 18.16
N ARG A 380 -19.18 15.56 17.97
CA ARG A 380 -19.21 14.95 16.63
C ARG A 380 -20.27 15.57 15.73
N ASN A 381 -21.44 15.93 16.27
CA ASN A 381 -22.50 16.62 15.52
C ASN A 381 -22.11 18.06 15.14
N GLU A 382 -21.36 18.74 16.02
CA GLU A 382 -20.88 20.09 15.76
C GLU A 382 -19.90 20.09 14.58
N ILE A 383 -18.96 19.15 14.56
CA ILE A 383 -17.94 19.05 13.51
C ILE A 383 -18.48 18.39 12.24
N MET A 384 -19.34 17.39 12.35
CA MET A 384 -19.93 16.69 11.21
C MET A 384 -21.45 16.86 11.20
N SER A 385 -21.92 17.72 10.29
CA SER A 385 -23.36 17.92 10.08
C SER A 385 -24.07 16.60 9.76
N GLY A 386 -25.02 16.21 10.61
CA GLY A 386 -25.77 14.98 10.43
C GLY A 386 -24.97 13.72 10.76
N TYR A 387 -23.97 13.79 11.65
CA TYR A 387 -23.20 12.64 12.15
C TYR A 387 -24.10 11.45 12.53
N SER A 388 -25.21 11.71 13.22
CA SER A 388 -26.19 10.68 13.62
C SER A 388 -26.84 9.92 12.44
N ASN A 389 -26.84 10.49 11.23
CA ASN A 389 -27.36 9.85 10.02
C ASN A 389 -26.33 8.95 9.31
N TYR A 390 -25.07 8.94 9.75
CA TYR A 390 -24.05 8.03 9.22
C TYR A 390 -24.27 6.61 9.75
N PRO A 391 -23.95 5.56 8.97
CA PRO A 391 -24.02 4.18 9.46
C PRO A 391 -23.08 3.94 10.65
N ARG A 392 -23.49 3.09 11.60
CA ARG A 392 -22.71 2.80 12.83
C ARG A 392 -21.28 2.33 12.55
N GLY A 393 -21.09 1.49 11.53
CA GLY A 393 -19.75 1.04 11.12
C GLY A 393 -18.85 2.19 10.71
N LEU A 394 -19.36 3.19 9.97
CA LEU A 394 -18.56 4.35 9.62
C LEU A 394 -18.40 5.32 10.81
N GLN A 395 -19.40 5.42 11.70
CA GLN A 395 -19.30 6.23 12.91
C GLN A 395 -18.13 5.81 13.82
N SER A 396 -17.75 4.54 13.87
CA SER A 396 -16.58 4.07 14.63
C SER A 396 -15.24 4.48 13.99
N ALA A 397 -15.21 4.77 12.69
CA ALA A 397 -14.02 5.29 12.02
C ALA A 397 -13.71 6.76 12.35
N PHE A 398 -14.72 7.54 12.77
CA PHE A 398 -14.60 9.01 12.89
C PHE A 398 -13.42 9.49 13.75
N PRO A 399 -13.13 8.91 14.93
CA PRO A 399 -11.97 9.32 15.71
C PRO A 399 -10.65 9.21 14.92
N PHE A 400 -10.48 8.14 14.15
CA PHE A 400 -9.31 7.93 13.29
C PHE A 400 -9.29 8.85 12.07
N LEU A 401 -10.46 9.17 11.49
CA LEU A 401 -10.56 10.14 10.40
C LEU A 401 -10.17 11.55 10.86
N ILE A 402 -10.64 11.96 12.04
CA ILE A 402 -10.31 13.26 12.65
C ILE A 402 -8.82 13.31 13.02
N ALA A 403 -8.30 12.25 13.68
CA ALA A 403 -6.89 12.15 14.01
C ALA A 403 -6.00 12.19 12.75
N SER A 404 -6.40 11.53 11.66
CA SER A 404 -5.68 11.58 10.39
C SER A 404 -5.67 12.99 9.78
N LEU A 405 -6.79 13.72 9.83
CA LEU A 405 -6.85 15.11 9.35
C LEU A 405 -5.95 16.05 10.15
N ILE A 406 -5.98 15.96 11.48
CA ILE A 406 -5.18 16.82 12.37
C ILE A 406 -3.70 16.49 12.23
N HIS A 407 -3.34 15.20 12.26
CA HIS A 407 -1.96 14.76 12.09
C HIS A 407 -1.35 15.24 10.75
N HIS A 408 -2.16 15.30 9.70
CA HIS A 408 -1.73 15.78 8.38
C HIS A 408 -2.09 17.24 8.07
N GLU A 409 -2.53 18.03 9.05
CA GLU A 409 -3.03 19.40 8.80
C GLU A 409 -1.99 20.28 8.10
N HIS A 410 -0.74 20.25 8.57
CA HIS A 410 0.35 20.99 7.94
C HIS A 410 0.56 20.58 6.48
N TYR A 411 0.64 19.26 6.22
CA TYR A 411 0.79 18.73 4.88
C TYR A 411 -0.37 19.17 3.96
N LEU A 412 -1.61 19.10 4.44
CA LEU A 412 -2.78 19.51 3.68
C LEU A 412 -2.70 21.00 3.32
N ARG A 413 -2.35 21.87 4.28
CA ARG A 413 -2.22 23.33 4.06
C ARG A 413 -1.14 23.70 3.05
N VAL A 414 -0.05 22.94 2.98
CA VAL A 414 1.03 23.14 2.01
C VAL A 414 0.68 22.56 0.64
N THR A 415 -0.04 21.43 0.60
CA THR A 415 -0.25 20.66 -0.63
C THR A 415 -1.51 21.05 -1.39
N LEU A 416 -2.61 21.31 -0.68
CA LEU A 416 -3.90 21.64 -1.27
C LEU A 416 -3.99 23.14 -1.54
N SER A 417 -4.79 23.52 -2.54
CA SER A 417 -5.13 24.93 -2.76
C SER A 417 -5.74 25.55 -1.50
N SER A 418 -5.40 26.80 -1.20
CA SER A 418 -6.00 27.56 -0.09
C SER A 418 -7.52 27.70 -0.20
N SER A 419 -8.06 27.60 -1.43
CA SER A 419 -9.51 27.58 -1.70
C SER A 419 -10.18 26.23 -1.45
N HIS A 420 -9.42 25.17 -1.12
CA HIS A 420 -9.93 23.80 -1.00
C HIS A 420 -11.04 23.73 0.07
N PRO A 421 -12.19 23.05 -0.21
CA PRO A 421 -13.35 23.04 0.69
C PRO A 421 -13.04 22.53 2.11
N ILE A 422 -12.02 21.69 2.28
CA ILE A 422 -11.60 21.17 3.59
C ILE A 422 -11.21 22.28 4.57
N PHE A 423 -10.65 23.40 4.09
CA PHE A 423 -10.27 24.52 4.96
C PHE A 423 -11.46 25.39 5.37
N LYS A 424 -12.61 25.21 4.72
CA LYS A 424 -13.90 25.79 5.14
C LYS A 424 -14.74 24.77 5.92
N ALA A 425 -14.28 23.53 6.05
CA ALA A 425 -14.96 22.51 6.82
C ALA A 425 -14.81 22.77 8.32
N ARG A 426 -15.80 22.30 9.08
CA ARG A 426 -15.89 22.51 10.53
C ARG A 426 -14.77 21.84 11.33
N VAL A 427 -14.08 20.85 10.74
CA VAL A 427 -13.04 20.02 11.36
C VAL A 427 -11.75 20.74 11.73
N PHE A 428 -11.60 22.03 11.40
CA PHE A 428 -10.43 22.81 11.82
C PHE A 428 -10.75 23.98 12.76
N SER A 429 -12.02 24.33 12.95
CA SER A 429 -12.39 25.57 13.67
C SER A 429 -13.72 25.57 14.41
N ALA A 430 -14.57 24.56 14.25
CA ALA A 430 -15.93 24.64 14.79
C ALA A 430 -16.03 24.42 16.30
N ASN A 431 -15.05 23.78 16.93
CA ASN A 431 -15.07 23.46 18.36
C ASN A 431 -13.67 23.65 18.95
N SER A 432 -13.58 24.25 20.14
CA SER A 432 -12.30 24.54 20.81
C SER A 432 -11.47 23.30 21.16
N LEU A 433 -12.10 22.13 21.32
CA LEU A 433 -11.41 20.86 21.54
C LEU A 433 -10.48 20.49 20.36
N LEU A 434 -10.72 21.04 19.16
CA LEU A 434 -9.83 20.85 18.02
C LEU A 434 -8.44 21.45 18.27
N ASP A 435 -8.34 22.53 19.05
CA ASP A 435 -7.06 23.11 19.44
C ASP A 435 -6.31 22.18 20.39
N ASP A 436 -7.00 21.62 21.38
CA ASP A 436 -6.44 20.63 22.31
C ASP A 436 -6.02 19.32 21.61
N GLN A 437 -6.62 19.01 20.46
CA GLN A 437 -6.29 17.83 19.67
C GLN A 437 -5.02 18.00 18.83
N ARG A 438 -4.59 19.24 18.55
CA ARG A 438 -3.33 19.50 17.84
C ARG A 438 -2.17 19.16 18.76
N GLY A 439 -1.26 18.31 18.29
CA GLY A 439 -0.07 17.89 19.05
C GLY A 439 -0.28 16.69 19.98
N VAL A 440 -1.51 16.20 20.17
CA VAL A 440 -1.78 14.99 20.99
C VAL A 440 -2.11 13.76 20.15
N THR A 441 -2.06 13.85 18.83
CA THR A 441 -2.19 12.69 17.93
C THR A 441 -1.01 11.74 18.13
N ILE A 442 -1.30 10.47 18.36
CA ILE A 442 -0.31 9.42 18.57
C ILE A 442 -0.04 8.71 17.25
N LEU A 443 1.24 8.49 16.97
CA LEU A 443 1.73 7.62 15.91
C LEU A 443 2.63 6.55 16.54
N ALA A 444 2.19 5.30 16.53
CA ALA A 444 2.87 4.19 17.19
C ALA A 444 3.06 3.00 16.23
N ILE A 445 4.05 2.15 16.53
CA ILE A 445 4.40 0.97 15.72
C ILE A 445 4.15 -0.31 16.51
N GLY A 446 3.38 -1.23 15.95
CA GLY A 446 3.09 -2.53 16.54
C GLY A 446 2.00 -2.46 17.61
N THR A 447 2.25 -1.85 18.76
CA THR A 447 1.23 -1.68 19.82
C THR A 447 1.30 -0.26 20.35
N SER A 448 0.15 0.40 20.46
CA SER A 448 0.06 1.72 21.09
C SER A 448 0.26 1.60 22.59
N PRO A 449 1.23 2.32 23.18
CA PRO A 449 1.49 2.25 24.62
C PRO A 449 0.37 2.91 25.45
N VAL A 450 -0.45 3.77 24.83
CA VAL A 450 -1.44 4.58 25.55
C VAL A 450 -2.82 3.92 25.59
N CYS A 451 -3.22 3.23 24.52
CA CYS A 451 -4.55 2.61 24.42
C CYS A 451 -4.53 1.11 24.10
N GLY A 452 -3.35 0.52 23.92
CA GLY A 452 -3.21 -0.91 23.63
C GLY A 452 -3.66 -1.33 22.21
N LEU A 453 -3.96 -0.38 21.31
CA LEU A 453 -4.28 -0.67 19.92
C LEU A 453 -3.14 -1.46 19.26
N LYS A 454 -3.44 -2.57 18.57
CA LYS A 454 -2.43 -3.46 17.98
C LYS A 454 -2.49 -3.49 16.46
N ALA A 455 -1.31 -3.58 15.85
CA ALA A 455 -1.14 -3.66 14.43
C ALA A 455 -1.50 -5.07 13.92
N THR A 456 -2.51 -5.17 13.07
CA THR A 456 -2.93 -6.43 12.43
C THR A 456 -2.11 -6.74 11.18
N GLY A 457 -2.12 -7.97 10.64
CA GLY A 457 -1.46 -8.28 9.35
C GLY A 457 0.07 -8.16 9.30
N ILE A 458 0.77 -8.26 10.43
CA ILE A 458 2.23 -8.19 10.49
C ILE A 458 2.84 -9.58 10.26
N PRO A 459 3.73 -9.76 9.27
CA PRO A 459 4.35 -11.04 9.03
C PRO A 459 5.41 -11.35 10.11
N ALA A 460 5.61 -12.63 10.39
CA ALA A 460 6.49 -13.08 11.47
C ALA A 460 7.91 -12.50 11.40
N HIS A 461 8.49 -12.38 10.20
CA HIS A 461 9.84 -11.84 10.03
C HIS A 461 9.95 -10.36 10.42
N LEU A 462 8.92 -9.54 10.19
CA LEU A 462 8.92 -8.14 10.63
C LEU A 462 8.64 -8.02 12.13
N ALA A 463 7.82 -8.92 12.71
CA ALA A 463 7.65 -8.99 14.16
C ALA A 463 8.97 -9.35 14.86
N VAL A 464 9.74 -10.28 14.30
CA VAL A 464 11.09 -10.62 14.78
C VAL A 464 12.06 -9.46 14.55
N ALA A 465 12.06 -8.82 13.39
CA ALA A 465 12.93 -7.68 13.11
C ALA A 465 12.71 -6.53 14.11
N LYS A 466 11.44 -6.26 14.46
CA LYS A 466 11.09 -5.32 15.52
C LYS A 466 11.66 -5.73 16.87
N GLN A 467 11.46 -6.99 17.30
CA GLN A 467 12.03 -7.48 18.56
C GLN A 467 13.55 -7.43 18.59
N VAL A 468 14.21 -7.74 17.47
CA VAL A 468 15.67 -7.63 17.35
C VAL A 468 16.11 -6.17 17.45
N LYS A 469 15.35 -5.24 16.88
CA LYS A 469 15.61 -3.81 17.01
C LYS A 469 15.41 -3.35 18.45
N GLU A 470 14.31 -3.72 19.11
CA GLU A 470 14.05 -3.43 20.52
C GLU A 470 15.16 -4.02 21.41
N LEU A 471 15.52 -5.29 21.20
CA LEU A 471 16.64 -5.92 21.90
C LEU A 471 17.97 -5.23 21.62
N ARG A 472 18.21 -4.74 20.40
CA ARG A 472 19.40 -3.94 20.10
C ARG A 472 19.33 -2.62 20.84
N ASP A 473 18.22 -1.92 20.81
CA ASP A 473 18.08 -0.63 21.47
C ASP A 473 18.13 -0.79 23.02
N GLU A 474 17.76 -1.96 23.57
CA GLU A 474 17.84 -2.33 25.00
C GLU A 474 19.18 -2.97 25.44
N HIS A 475 19.86 -3.74 24.57
CA HIS A 475 21.03 -4.58 24.90
C HIS A 475 22.30 -4.22 24.14
N PHE A 476 22.22 -3.41 23.07
CA PHE A 476 23.37 -2.75 22.42
C PHE A 476 23.61 -1.35 22.99
N GLU A 477 23.38 -1.17 24.30
CA GLU A 477 24.40 -0.57 25.15
C GLU A 477 25.62 -1.53 25.17
N ALA A 478 26.37 -1.56 24.07
CA ALA A 478 27.52 -2.45 23.94
C ALA A 478 28.58 -2.04 24.98
N ASN A 479 28.82 -2.88 25.98
CA ASN A 479 29.79 -2.64 27.05
C ASN A 479 29.56 -1.35 27.87
N GLY A 480 28.30 -0.88 27.95
CA GLY A 480 27.98 0.39 28.62
C GLY A 480 28.29 1.64 27.78
N VAL A 481 28.69 1.48 26.51
CA VAL A 481 28.90 2.58 25.57
C VAL A 481 27.64 2.79 24.74
N VAL A 482 27.07 4.00 24.81
CA VAL A 482 26.02 4.45 23.90
C VAL A 482 26.63 4.56 22.50
N PRO A 483 26.08 3.93 21.45
CA PRO A 483 26.57 4.14 20.09
C PRO A 483 26.46 5.62 19.73
N ILE A 484 27.45 6.15 18.99
CA ILE A 484 27.52 7.56 18.53
C ILE A 484 26.12 8.06 18.17
N SER A 485 25.58 8.94 19.01
CA SER A 485 24.26 9.50 18.82
C SER A 485 24.27 10.50 17.66
N LEU A 486 23.10 10.81 17.10
CA LEU A 486 22.98 11.92 16.15
C LEU A 486 23.48 13.24 16.77
N CYS A 487 23.36 13.40 18.09
CA CYS A 487 23.89 14.55 18.82
C CYS A 487 25.43 14.56 18.86
N ASP A 488 26.08 13.40 19.00
CA ASP A 488 27.55 13.30 18.93
C ASP A 488 28.07 13.65 17.52
N LEU A 489 27.30 13.29 16.49
CA LEU A 489 27.56 13.71 15.11
C LEU A 489 27.34 15.20 14.90
N ASP A 490 26.26 15.78 15.45
CA ASP A 490 25.95 17.21 15.37
C ASP A 490 26.99 18.07 16.11
N THR A 491 27.41 17.66 17.31
CA THR A 491 28.48 18.33 18.08
C THR A 491 29.80 18.26 17.31
N ARG A 492 30.16 17.09 16.76
CA ARG A 492 31.35 16.98 15.90
C ARG A 492 31.26 17.84 14.64
N MET A 493 30.12 17.91 13.97
CA MET A 493 29.93 18.79 12.81
C MET A 493 30.02 20.26 13.20
N SER A 494 29.53 20.64 14.38
CA SER A 494 29.65 21.99 14.93
C SER A 494 31.11 22.34 15.23
N ASP A 495 31.86 21.45 15.88
CA ASP A 495 33.28 21.63 16.15
C ASP A 495 34.10 21.69 14.86
N LEU A 496 33.86 20.79 13.90
CA LEU A 496 34.53 20.83 12.60
C LEU A 496 34.25 22.14 11.85
N ARG A 497 33.01 22.64 11.89
CA ARG A 497 32.64 23.95 11.32
C ARG A 497 33.38 25.09 12.02
N SER A 498 33.51 25.04 13.35
CA SER A 498 34.23 26.04 14.14
C SER A 498 35.73 26.02 13.86
N THR A 499 36.34 24.83 13.81
CA THR A 499 37.76 24.65 13.46
C THR A 499 38.03 25.12 12.05
N MET A 500 37.21 24.71 11.07
CA MET A 500 37.34 25.18 9.68
C MET A 500 37.16 26.70 9.58
N ALA A 501 36.21 27.30 10.30
CA ALA A 501 36.01 28.74 10.32
C ALA A 501 37.18 29.49 10.98
N THR A 502 37.88 28.86 11.93
CA THR A 502 39.06 29.43 12.59
C THR A 502 40.29 29.31 11.70
N GLU A 503 40.51 28.15 11.07
CA GLU A 503 41.54 27.92 10.05
C GLU A 503 41.37 28.87 8.86
N PHE A 504 40.14 29.05 8.35
CA PHE A 504 39.86 30.03 7.28
C PHE A 504 40.13 31.46 7.72
N ARG A 505 39.78 31.84 8.96
CA ARG A 505 40.11 33.18 9.51
C ARG A 505 41.61 33.37 9.65
N ASN A 506 42.34 32.36 10.12
CA ASN A 506 43.79 32.40 10.23
C ASN A 506 44.44 32.51 8.85
N LEU A 507 43.99 31.74 7.85
CA LEU A 507 44.47 31.83 6.48
C LEU A 507 44.16 33.20 5.85
N ILE A 508 42.97 33.76 6.10
CA ILE A 508 42.61 35.11 5.67
C ILE A 508 43.49 36.16 6.36
N ASN A 509 43.76 36.01 7.65
CA ASN A 509 44.64 36.91 8.40
C ASN A 509 46.10 36.80 7.94
N ASP A 510 46.58 35.59 7.62
CA ASP A 510 47.91 35.34 7.06
C ASP A 510 48.04 35.91 5.64
N LEU A 511 46.96 35.91 4.87
CA LEU A 511 46.88 36.59 3.56
C LEU A 511 46.70 38.12 3.69
N GLN A 512 46.23 38.63 4.83
CA GLN A 512 45.92 40.05 5.07
C GLN A 512 46.91 40.78 5.99
N LEU A 513 47.95 40.11 6.50
CA LEU A 513 49.10 40.76 7.16
C LEU A 513 50.26 40.84 6.16
N GLY A 514 50.30 41.87 5.30
CA GLY A 514 50.71 43.19 5.76
C GLY A 514 49.61 44.23 5.92
N LYS A 515 49.05 44.34 7.14
CA LYS A 515 48.95 45.55 7.95
C LYS A 515 48.25 45.25 9.28
N SER A 516 48.83 45.81 10.34
CA SER A 516 48.39 45.85 11.75
C SER A 516 46.87 45.93 11.98
N ALA A 517 46.34 45.18 12.98
CA ALA A 517 45.85 45.75 14.25
C ALA A 517 44.84 44.84 15.00
N THR A 518 45.10 44.68 16.30
CA THR A 518 44.19 44.54 17.47
C THR A 518 43.21 43.37 17.60
N THR A 519 43.41 42.65 18.72
CA THR A 519 42.51 41.72 19.41
C THR A 519 41.17 42.34 19.83
N ASN A 520 40.11 41.52 19.81
CA ASN A 520 38.93 41.67 20.68
C ASN A 520 38.33 40.29 20.97
N ASN A 521 38.55 39.80 22.20
CA ASN A 521 37.83 38.66 22.76
C ASN A 521 36.45 39.15 23.24
N SER A 522 35.39 38.60 22.66
CA SER A 522 34.05 38.68 23.23
C SER A 522 33.71 37.32 23.85
N ILE A 523 33.51 37.33 25.17
CA ILE A 523 33.05 36.19 25.96
C ILE A 523 31.54 36.08 25.69
N ALA A 524 31.14 35.03 24.97
CA ALA A 524 29.74 34.62 24.90
C ALA A 524 29.43 33.78 26.15
N SER A 525 28.36 34.13 26.84
CA SER A 525 27.87 33.45 28.05
C SER A 525 27.51 31.98 27.75
N GLU A 526 28.24 31.05 28.36
CA GLU A 526 27.90 29.63 28.36
C GLU A 526 26.61 29.39 29.14
N GLN A 527 25.56 28.93 28.45
CA GLN A 527 24.48 28.19 29.09
C GLN A 527 25.07 26.89 29.64
N GLN A 528 24.91 26.66 30.93
CA GLN A 528 25.37 25.44 31.59
C GLN A 528 24.69 24.22 30.96
N SER A 529 25.49 23.39 30.30
CA SER A 529 25.08 22.12 29.69
C SER A 529 24.55 21.16 30.77
N GLU A 530 23.37 20.56 30.56
CA GLU A 530 22.81 19.46 31.37
C GLU A 530 23.62 18.15 31.26
N TRP A 531 24.71 18.17 30.50
CA TRP A 531 25.53 17.02 30.12
C TRP A 531 27.00 17.27 30.46
N ARG A 532 27.66 16.23 30.99
CA ARG A 532 29.10 16.19 31.24
C ARG A 532 29.80 15.37 30.18
N SER A 533 31.05 15.72 29.89
CA SER A 533 31.91 14.90 29.04
C SER A 533 32.52 13.76 29.85
N TRP A 534 32.49 12.53 29.33
CA TRP A 534 33.06 11.35 29.97
C TRP A 534 34.12 10.70 29.05
N PRO A 535 35.40 10.68 29.47
CA PRO A 535 36.46 10.00 28.74
C PRO A 535 36.40 8.49 29.02
N TRP A 536 36.38 7.67 27.97
CA TRP A 536 36.44 6.21 28.12
C TRP A 536 37.87 5.68 28.31
N ASN A 537 38.86 6.57 28.44
CA ASN A 537 40.29 6.26 28.57
C ASN A 537 40.88 5.35 27.46
N ASP A 538 40.19 5.25 26.32
CA ASP A 538 40.66 4.52 25.13
C ASP A 538 41.48 5.40 24.16
N GLY A 539 41.63 6.68 24.51
CA GLY A 539 42.40 7.68 23.77
C GLY A 539 41.74 8.16 22.46
N LYS A 540 40.45 7.87 22.23
CA LYS A 540 39.80 8.15 20.94
C LYS A 540 38.69 9.19 21.02
N LEU A 541 37.82 9.15 22.05
CA LEU A 541 36.62 9.97 22.13
C LEU A 541 36.17 10.26 23.58
N ASP A 542 35.74 11.49 23.84
CA ASP A 542 34.97 11.86 25.03
C ASP A 542 33.48 11.97 24.66
N HIS A 543 32.60 11.45 25.50
CA HIS A 543 31.16 11.33 25.20
C HIS A 543 30.31 12.19 26.12
N ALA A 544 29.23 12.77 25.61
CA ALA A 544 28.27 13.51 26.43
C ALA A 544 27.34 12.56 27.21
N VAL A 545 27.37 12.62 28.54
CA VAL A 545 26.51 11.83 29.44
C VAL A 545 25.78 12.75 30.44
N PRO A 546 24.59 12.39 30.97
CA PRO A 546 23.89 13.20 31.96
C PRO A 546 24.73 13.39 33.24
N ILE A 547 24.54 14.51 33.94
CA ILE A 547 25.30 14.87 35.16
C ILE A 547 25.24 13.79 36.27
N GLY A 548 24.18 12.96 36.30
CA GLY A 548 23.98 11.87 37.27
C GLY A 548 24.29 10.45 36.76
N TRP A 549 24.89 10.29 35.59
CA TRP A 549 25.15 8.96 34.99
C TRP A 549 26.34 8.25 35.65
N GLU A 550 26.17 6.99 36.08
CA GLU A 550 27.25 6.13 36.59
C GLU A 550 27.48 4.91 35.67
N PHE A 551 28.74 4.48 35.53
CA PHE A 551 29.13 3.35 34.68
C PHE A 551 28.51 2.02 35.19
N PRO A 552 27.92 1.17 34.34
CA PRO A 552 27.21 -0.02 34.80
C PRO A 552 28.09 -1.01 35.59
N ALA A 553 27.63 -1.43 36.77
CA ALA A 553 28.31 -2.34 37.70
C ALA A 553 28.53 -3.80 37.22
N ARG A 554 28.44 -4.09 35.90
CA ARG A 554 28.64 -5.45 35.34
C ARG A 554 30.12 -5.85 35.18
N ALA A 555 31.06 -4.91 35.25
CA ALA A 555 32.49 -5.22 35.31
C ALA A 555 32.84 -6.11 36.53
N ASN A 556 32.12 -5.94 37.65
CA ASN A 556 32.32 -6.71 38.87
C ASN A 556 32.04 -8.22 38.74
N TYR A 557 31.14 -8.63 37.82
CA TYR A 557 30.78 -10.05 37.67
C TYR A 557 31.87 -10.88 36.98
N LEU A 558 32.54 -10.31 35.98
CA LEU A 558 33.68 -10.97 35.31
C LEU A 558 34.89 -11.05 36.23
N GLU A 559 35.15 -9.99 37.02
CA GLU A 559 36.22 -9.99 38.02
C GLU A 559 35.97 -11.00 39.15
N GLN A 560 34.72 -11.12 39.60
CA GLN A 560 34.33 -12.15 40.56
C GLN A 560 34.54 -13.56 40.00
N LEU A 561 34.13 -13.80 38.76
CA LEU A 561 34.32 -15.10 38.10
C LEU A 561 35.80 -15.46 37.95
N ALA A 562 36.64 -14.51 37.53
CA ALA A 562 38.07 -14.73 37.34
C ALA A 562 38.79 -15.04 38.66
N LYS A 563 38.31 -14.49 39.79
CA LYS A 563 38.76 -14.85 41.15
C LYS A 563 38.30 -16.25 41.55
N GLU A 564 37.03 -16.60 41.32
CA GLU A 564 36.47 -17.92 41.61
C GLU A 564 37.16 -19.06 40.82
N THR A 565 37.65 -18.77 39.61
CA THR A 565 38.36 -19.75 38.77
C THR A 565 39.88 -19.70 38.90
N THR A 566 40.44 -18.90 39.81
CA THR A 566 41.91 -18.67 39.94
C THR A 566 42.57 -18.32 38.60
N ALA A 567 41.85 -17.63 37.71
CA ALA A 567 42.33 -17.32 36.37
C ALA A 567 43.20 -16.05 36.34
N LEU A 568 43.19 -15.26 37.41
CA LEU A 568 44.04 -14.08 37.55
C LEU A 568 45.47 -14.47 38.01
N PRO A 569 46.53 -13.90 37.40
CA PRO A 569 47.89 -14.01 37.93
C PRO A 569 47.98 -13.49 39.37
N ALA A 570 48.86 -14.07 40.19
CA ALA A 570 48.95 -13.82 41.63
C ALA A 570 49.14 -12.35 42.05
N GLU A 571 49.60 -11.49 41.13
CA GLU A 571 49.90 -10.08 41.36
C GLU A 571 48.82 -9.12 40.81
N VAL A 572 47.75 -9.63 40.19
CA VAL A 572 46.74 -8.81 39.49
C VAL A 572 45.35 -8.96 40.14
N THR A 573 44.75 -7.85 40.56
CA THR A 573 43.49 -7.84 41.32
C THR A 573 42.25 -7.43 40.51
N ARG A 574 42.45 -6.78 39.34
CA ARG A 574 41.42 -6.31 38.40
C ARG A 574 41.74 -6.74 36.97
N ILE A 575 40.71 -7.05 36.18
CA ILE A 575 40.89 -7.51 34.80
C ILE A 575 41.39 -6.36 33.90
N SER A 576 41.05 -5.11 34.23
CA SER A 576 41.52 -3.89 33.55
C SER A 576 43.04 -3.73 33.56
N ASP A 577 43.73 -4.39 34.49
CA ASP A 577 45.16 -4.23 34.71
C ASP A 577 45.97 -5.30 33.92
N LEU A 578 45.28 -6.15 33.13
CA LEU A 578 45.89 -7.16 32.26
C LEU A 578 46.20 -6.61 30.86
N GLN A 579 47.35 -7.00 30.31
CA GLN A 579 47.59 -6.82 28.87
C GLN A 579 46.63 -7.69 28.05
N ILE A 580 46.18 -7.18 26.89
CA ILE A 580 45.13 -7.79 26.04
C ILE A 580 45.35 -9.31 25.79
N PRO A 581 46.55 -9.81 25.43
CA PRO A 581 46.75 -11.24 25.20
C PRO A 581 46.60 -12.10 26.47
N THR A 582 46.83 -11.50 27.64
CA THR A 582 46.65 -12.13 28.94
C THR A 582 45.18 -12.09 29.34
N ALA A 583 44.47 -10.99 29.07
CA ALA A 583 43.03 -10.88 29.29
C ALA A 583 42.24 -11.92 28.48
N ASP A 584 42.63 -12.16 27.22
CA ASP A 584 42.00 -13.20 26.37
C ASP A 584 42.16 -14.60 26.98
N LYS A 585 43.34 -14.92 27.53
CA LYS A 585 43.57 -16.20 28.22
C LYS A 585 42.75 -16.34 29.51
N VAL A 586 42.60 -15.26 30.27
CA VAL A 586 41.75 -15.23 31.47
C VAL A 586 40.28 -15.44 31.09
N PHE A 587 39.84 -14.80 30.00
CA PHE A 587 38.50 -14.98 29.46
C PHE A 587 38.25 -16.43 29.01
N ASP A 588 39.18 -17.02 28.23
CA ASP A 588 39.05 -18.39 27.75
C ASP A 588 39.00 -19.42 28.88
N ALA A 589 39.79 -19.21 29.95
CA ALA A 589 39.78 -20.07 31.13
C ALA A 589 38.47 -19.96 31.92
N ALA A 590 37.97 -18.73 32.13
CA ALA A 590 36.70 -18.49 32.81
C ALA A 590 35.51 -19.02 31.99
N PHE A 591 35.54 -18.83 30.68
CA PHE A 591 34.54 -19.31 29.73
C PHE A 591 34.49 -20.84 29.69
N SER A 592 35.66 -21.50 29.57
CA SER A 592 35.76 -22.96 29.58
C SER A 592 35.25 -23.56 30.89
N THR A 593 35.57 -22.94 32.03
CA THR A 593 35.09 -23.38 33.35
C THR A 593 33.56 -23.26 33.47
N ARG A 594 32.96 -22.20 32.90
CA ARG A 594 31.50 -22.06 32.87
C ARG A 594 30.83 -23.05 31.94
N MET A 595 31.43 -23.34 30.79
CA MET A 595 30.93 -24.35 29.87
C MET A 595 30.90 -25.74 30.53
N SER A 596 31.94 -26.11 31.27
CA SER A 596 31.98 -27.36 32.06
C SER A 596 30.89 -27.43 33.14
N ASN A 597 30.48 -26.30 33.70
CA ASN A 597 29.38 -26.24 34.67
C ASN A 597 27.98 -26.32 34.02
N LEU A 598 27.86 -25.91 32.75
CA LEU A 598 26.61 -25.91 31.99
C LEU A 598 26.39 -27.23 31.21
N TYR A 599 27.45 -27.93 30.85
CA TYR A 599 27.43 -29.15 30.03
C TYR A 599 28.14 -30.31 30.72
N ALA A 600 27.47 -31.46 30.86
CA ALA A 600 28.08 -32.69 31.38
C ALA A 600 29.14 -33.29 30.43
N THR A 601 29.03 -32.98 29.14
CA THR A 601 30.00 -33.31 28.09
C THR A 601 30.16 -32.08 27.21
N ILE A 602 31.37 -31.52 27.16
CA ILE A 602 31.65 -30.28 26.43
C ILE A 602 31.51 -30.54 24.92
N PRO A 603 30.72 -29.75 24.17
CA PRO A 603 30.58 -29.87 22.72
C PRO A 603 31.94 -29.74 22.03
N LYS A 604 32.24 -30.61 21.06
CA LYS A 604 33.58 -30.68 20.45
C LYS A 604 33.80 -29.63 19.35
N ARG A 605 32.76 -28.96 18.88
CA ARG A 605 32.82 -27.91 17.85
C ARG A 605 31.91 -26.74 18.20
N ALA A 606 32.37 -25.52 17.94
CA ALA A 606 31.64 -24.28 18.24
C ALA A 606 30.28 -24.19 17.50
N GLU A 607 30.17 -24.83 16.33
CA GLU A 607 28.98 -24.88 15.47
C GLU A 607 27.81 -25.65 16.09
N GLU A 608 28.04 -26.48 17.13
CA GLU A 608 26.99 -27.24 17.82
C GLU A 608 26.21 -26.38 18.84
N LEU A 609 26.66 -25.15 19.09
CA LEU A 609 26.06 -24.19 20.04
C LEU A 609 25.16 -23.18 19.31
N SER A 610 23.97 -23.61 18.88
CA SER A 610 22.97 -22.64 18.40
C SER A 610 22.53 -21.70 19.53
N CYS A 611 22.28 -20.42 19.23
CA CYS A 611 21.82 -19.44 20.23
C CYS A 611 20.55 -19.91 20.98
N GLY A 612 19.67 -20.64 20.30
CA GLY A 612 18.48 -21.24 20.91
C GLY A 612 18.80 -22.37 21.91
N THR A 613 19.82 -23.18 21.62
CA THR A 613 20.29 -24.25 22.53
C THR A 613 20.92 -23.65 23.80
N LEU A 614 21.74 -22.61 23.65
CA LEU A 614 22.36 -21.87 24.75
C LEU A 614 21.31 -21.20 25.65
N TYR A 615 20.33 -20.51 25.05
CA TYR A 615 19.25 -19.84 25.78
C TYR A 615 18.45 -20.83 26.63
N ASN A 616 18.01 -21.94 26.05
CA ASN A 616 17.24 -22.97 26.77
C ASN A 616 18.02 -23.58 27.95
N ARG A 617 19.32 -23.80 27.79
CA ARG A 617 20.19 -24.34 28.85
C ARG A 617 20.42 -23.33 29.97
N LEU A 618 20.62 -22.05 29.64
CA LEU A 618 20.74 -20.96 30.62
C LEU A 618 19.46 -20.81 31.44
N CYS A 619 18.28 -20.87 30.81
CA CYS A 619 17.00 -20.87 31.51
C CYS A 619 16.87 -22.06 32.48
N THR A 620 17.34 -23.25 32.07
CA THR A 620 17.30 -24.46 32.90
C THR A 620 18.26 -24.37 34.09
N TYR A 621 19.47 -23.83 33.88
CA TYR A 621 20.45 -23.61 34.93
C TYR A 621 19.98 -22.57 35.96
N ARG A 622 19.40 -21.44 35.51
CA ARG A 622 18.81 -20.43 36.40
C ARG A 622 17.69 -21.01 37.26
N LYS A 623 16.80 -21.82 36.69
CA LYS A 623 15.74 -22.51 37.45
C LYS A 623 16.31 -23.46 38.50
N LYS A 624 17.40 -24.18 38.21
CA LYS A 624 18.09 -25.04 39.19
C LYS A 624 18.76 -24.25 40.32
N GLN A 625 19.38 -23.10 40.01
CA GLN A 625 20.02 -22.25 41.02
C GLN A 625 19.01 -21.55 41.93
N GLN A 626 17.88 -21.09 41.38
CA GLN A 626 16.78 -20.54 42.18
C GLN A 626 16.18 -21.59 43.12
N LYS A 627 16.09 -22.85 42.68
CA LYS A 627 15.60 -23.95 43.52
C LYS A 627 16.55 -24.29 44.68
N ARG A 628 17.87 -24.20 44.46
CA ARG A 628 18.91 -24.37 45.50
C ARG A 628 19.08 -23.18 46.46
N GLN A 629 18.53 -22.01 46.11
CA GLN A 629 18.49 -20.84 47.01
C GLN A 629 17.18 -20.78 47.82
N HIS A 630 16.24 -21.69 47.57
CA HIS A 630 14.99 -21.83 48.31
C HIS A 630 14.93 -23.12 49.15
N GLU A 631 15.90 -24.02 48.97
CA GLU A 631 16.27 -25.09 49.90
C GLU A 631 17.44 -24.59 50.75
#